data_AF-A0AAU9VBI7-F1
#
_entry.id   AF-A0AAU9VBI7-F1
#
_cell.length_a   1.000
_cell.length_b   1.000
_cell.length_c   1.000
_cell.angle_alpha   90.00
_cell.angle_beta   90.00
_cell.angle_gamma   90.00
#
_symmetry.space_group_name_H-M   'P 1'
#
loop_
_entity.id
_entity.type
_entity.pdbx_description
1 polymer ?
#
loop_
_entity_poly.entity_id
_entity_poly.type
_entity_poly.pdbx_seq_one_letter_code
_entity_poly.pdbx_strand_id
1 'polypeptide(L)'
;MNNGEVGGSRGRGRGWQNPDKNPRELRRPKNISEENKIELPKSKLSADAKEWYPPNYVRQPPVVYQSEPYSRVQRFSSVQDRIRQAQEQDSYNFDEMSYSLEESDNMDLRENIANLIAVMCEITVDPGKFDTLCGPLVDSFILTLNDVNYTRPLVDAIVNQSIGEANFRYNGARLCSMYDSVVPLEDSTFRACLLERCSSEENKIISGIETSEENMRGFAMFLAEIYTQLEDNQGGRIRSLGESLCKVLLHLLDTDKEVNIKAVCQLLKLSGIALDADCPANMHAAFERLKYSAQLPCVRRVLALRAARWGLAEHEPEPVHAPHDVPRRAPAVINSESDGIVGGYLADGQSLTLEECNFLQSNLPTKPASLDDDILEELENEAWDTGMDAEMQAGYLEFLKMSNQIKR
;
A
#
# COMPACT_ATOMS: atom_id res chain seq x y z
N MET A 1 46.31 6.55 60.14
CA MET A 1 45.09 7.16 59.57
C MET A 1 44.78 6.44 58.25
N ASN A 2 43.49 6.31 57.96
CA ASN A 2 42.83 5.19 57.28
C ASN A 2 42.70 5.38 55.73
N ASN A 3 42.93 4.29 54.99
CA ASN A 3 42.36 3.71 53.75
C ASN A 3 41.62 4.49 52.62
N GLY A 4 41.85 3.96 51.41
CA GLY A 4 40.94 3.80 50.24
C GLY A 4 41.55 4.30 48.91
N GLU A 5 42.05 3.54 47.90
CA GLU A 5 41.56 2.35 47.14
C GLU A 5 40.11 2.52 46.63
N VAL A 6 39.74 2.42 45.33
CA VAL A 6 39.98 1.42 44.24
C VAL A 6 39.67 2.12 42.88
N GLY A 7 40.44 2.07 41.77
CA GLY A 7 40.66 0.97 40.79
C GLY A 7 39.47 0.82 39.80
N GLY A 8 39.53 0.67 38.47
CA GLY A 8 40.52 0.52 37.40
C GLY A 8 39.73 0.15 36.10
N SER A 9 39.94 0.83 34.96
CA SER A 9 40.70 0.38 33.77
C SER A 9 40.15 -0.78 32.90
N ARG A 10 39.88 -0.44 31.63
CA ARG A 10 40.28 -1.11 30.35
C ARG A 10 39.86 -2.57 30.05
N GLY A 11 39.07 -2.73 28.98
CA GLY A 11 39.63 -3.06 27.64
C GLY A 11 39.65 -4.52 27.15
N ARG A 12 39.00 -4.71 25.98
CA ARG A 12 39.29 -5.62 24.83
C ARG A 12 39.27 -7.15 25.03
N GLY A 13 38.62 -7.84 24.08
CA GLY A 13 39.18 -9.08 23.51
C GLY A 13 38.18 -10.20 23.18
N ARG A 14 38.32 -10.75 21.98
CA ARG A 14 37.48 -11.77 21.30
C ARG A 14 37.56 -13.15 21.96
N GLY A 15 36.52 -13.97 21.74
CA GLY A 15 36.57 -15.43 21.88
C GLY A 15 35.37 -16.11 21.23
N TRP A 16 35.58 -16.71 20.05
CA TRP A 16 34.67 -17.65 19.40
C TRP A 16 34.96 -19.08 19.88
N GLN A 17 33.90 -19.90 19.92
CA GLN A 17 33.83 -21.37 19.99
C GLN A 17 34.20 -22.07 21.31
N ASN A 18 33.20 -22.77 21.86
CA ASN A 18 33.38 -23.93 22.74
C ASN A 18 32.40 -25.02 22.26
N PRO A 19 32.85 -26.19 21.77
CA PRO A 19 32.03 -27.09 20.94
C PRO A 19 31.31 -28.22 21.70
N ASP A 20 30.93 -28.04 22.97
CA ASP A 20 30.33 -29.12 23.78
C ASP A 20 29.17 -28.67 24.69
N LYS A 21 28.09 -28.12 24.10
CA LYS A 21 26.80 -28.01 24.81
C LYS A 21 25.63 -28.31 23.87
N ASN A 22 24.94 -29.42 24.16
CA ASN A 22 23.65 -29.81 23.59
C ASN A 22 22.68 -28.62 23.42
N PRO A 23 21.83 -28.60 22.38
CA PRO A 23 20.88 -27.52 22.16
C PRO A 23 19.94 -27.40 23.36
N ARG A 24 19.82 -26.18 23.91
CA ARG A 24 18.91 -25.86 25.02
C ARG A 24 17.47 -26.08 24.55
N GLU A 25 16.84 -27.14 25.06
CA GLU A 25 15.40 -27.32 24.99
C GLU A 25 14.68 -26.11 25.62
N LEU A 26 13.63 -25.65 24.95
CA LEU A 26 12.75 -24.57 25.40
C LEU A 26 12.16 -24.94 26.77
N ARG A 27 12.38 -24.07 27.76
CA ARG A 27 11.89 -24.26 29.13
C ARG A 27 10.37 -24.43 29.14
N ARG A 28 9.90 -25.62 29.51
CA ARG A 28 8.51 -25.81 29.98
C ARG A 28 8.29 -25.03 31.29
N PRO A 29 7.10 -24.45 31.51
CA PRO A 29 6.81 -23.74 32.76
C PRO A 29 6.90 -24.70 33.96
N LYS A 30 7.53 -24.24 35.05
CA LYS A 30 7.59 -24.95 36.32
C LYS A 30 6.20 -24.95 36.98
N ASN A 31 5.69 -26.13 37.35
CA ASN A 31 4.62 -26.24 38.34
C ASN A 31 5.13 -25.69 39.67
N ILE A 32 4.45 -24.67 40.19
CA ILE A 32 4.66 -24.14 41.53
C ILE A 32 3.78 -24.96 42.48
N SER A 33 4.43 -25.57 43.46
CA SER A 33 3.78 -26.25 44.59
C SER A 33 3.05 -25.24 45.48
N GLU A 34 1.95 -25.75 46.03
CA GLU A 34 0.95 -25.12 46.88
C GLU A 34 1.53 -24.21 47.97
N GLU A 35 1.10 -22.94 47.98
CA GLU A 35 0.80 -22.09 49.15
C GLU A 35 0.81 -20.61 48.71
N ASN A 36 -0.29 -20.17 48.11
CA ASN A 36 -0.83 -18.80 48.15
C ASN A 36 -1.99 -18.70 47.14
N LYS A 37 -3.19 -18.98 47.64
CA LYS A 37 -4.43 -19.00 46.87
C LYS A 37 -4.94 -17.58 46.68
N ILE A 38 -4.55 -16.93 45.57
CA ILE A 38 -5.28 -15.79 45.01
C ILE A 38 -6.20 -16.39 43.94
N GLU A 39 -7.52 -16.32 44.15
CA GLU A 39 -8.50 -16.82 43.19
C GLU A 39 -8.45 -15.98 41.90
N LEU A 40 -7.82 -16.52 40.86
CA LEU A 40 -7.94 -16.01 39.51
C LEU A 40 -9.39 -16.16 39.02
N PRO A 41 -9.94 -15.17 38.30
CA PRO A 41 -11.30 -15.26 37.76
C PRO A 41 -11.39 -16.48 36.84
N LYS A 42 -12.23 -17.45 37.22
CA LYS A 42 -12.49 -18.67 36.44
C LYS A 42 -13.05 -18.25 35.08
N SER A 43 -12.25 -18.47 34.03
CA SER A 43 -12.70 -18.34 32.65
C SER A 43 -13.96 -19.19 32.43
N LYS A 44 -15.01 -18.58 31.88
CA LYS A 44 -16.26 -19.27 31.50
C LYS A 44 -16.15 -20.02 30.17
N LEU A 45 -14.98 -19.99 29.53
CA LEU A 45 -14.76 -20.60 28.23
C LEU A 45 -14.18 -22.01 28.42
N SER A 46 -14.95 -23.01 28.01
CA SER A 46 -14.50 -24.41 27.97
C SER A 46 -13.53 -24.60 26.81
N ALA A 47 -12.41 -25.29 27.05
CA ALA A 47 -11.51 -25.74 25.99
C ALA A 47 -12.16 -26.78 25.05
N ASP A 48 -13.24 -27.41 25.50
CA ASP A 48 -14.02 -28.40 24.76
C ASP A 48 -15.33 -27.81 24.21
N ALA A 49 -15.40 -26.48 24.02
CA ALA A 49 -16.59 -25.86 23.42
C ALA A 49 -16.82 -26.43 22.01
N LYS A 50 -18.05 -26.93 21.77
CA LYS A 50 -18.44 -27.41 20.44
C LYS A 50 -18.32 -26.26 19.44
N GLU A 51 -17.62 -26.54 18.35
CA GLU A 51 -17.46 -25.62 17.23
C GLU A 51 -18.84 -25.16 16.76
N TRP A 52 -19.06 -23.85 16.77
CA TRP A 52 -20.34 -23.28 16.38
C TRP A 52 -20.40 -23.17 14.86
N TYR A 53 -21.46 -23.71 14.27
CA TYR A 53 -21.73 -23.60 12.84
C TYR A 53 -23.00 -22.77 12.62
N PRO A 54 -22.99 -21.80 11.69
CA PRO A 54 -24.18 -21.04 11.32
C PRO A 54 -25.31 -21.97 10.83
N PRO A 55 -26.59 -21.56 10.93
CA PRO A 55 -27.74 -22.38 10.50
C PRO A 55 -27.70 -22.85 9.04
N ASN A 56 -26.93 -22.16 8.18
CA ASN A 56 -26.79 -22.44 6.76
C ASN A 56 -25.48 -23.17 6.40
N TYR A 57 -24.71 -23.65 7.38
CA TYR A 57 -23.45 -24.33 7.13
C TYR A 57 -23.68 -25.78 6.66
N VAL A 58 -23.36 -26.04 5.39
CA VAL A 58 -23.37 -27.40 4.82
C VAL A 58 -21.94 -27.96 4.85
N ARG A 59 -21.72 -28.99 5.69
CA ARG A 59 -20.42 -29.65 5.82
C ARG A 59 -20.09 -30.40 4.52
N GLN A 60 -19.07 -29.95 3.78
CA GLN A 60 -18.60 -30.69 2.60
C GLN A 60 -17.81 -31.94 3.03
N PRO A 61 -18.00 -33.10 2.40
CA PRO A 61 -17.19 -34.29 2.66
C PRO A 61 -15.73 -34.05 2.22
N PRO A 62 -14.74 -34.69 2.87
CA PRO A 62 -13.35 -34.54 2.50
C PRO A 62 -13.11 -35.03 1.07
N VAL A 63 -12.56 -34.16 0.23
CA VAL A 63 -12.21 -34.45 -1.16
C VAL A 63 -10.97 -35.36 -1.15
N VAL A 64 -11.16 -36.60 -1.59
CA VAL A 64 -10.06 -37.52 -1.92
C VAL A 64 -9.44 -37.02 -3.23
N TYR A 65 -8.22 -36.52 -3.17
CA TYR A 65 -7.48 -36.12 -4.38
C TYR A 65 -7.05 -37.36 -5.16
N GLN A 66 -7.67 -37.60 -6.30
CA GLN A 66 -7.06 -38.37 -7.39
C GLN A 66 -6.33 -37.40 -8.32
N SER A 67 -5.08 -37.73 -8.61
CA SER A 67 -4.16 -36.97 -9.46
C SER A 67 -4.47 -37.22 -10.95
N GLU A 68 -5.05 -36.23 -11.63
CA GLU A 68 -5.04 -36.11 -13.09
C GLU A 68 -4.81 -34.63 -13.45
N PRO A 69 -4.01 -34.32 -14.48
CA PRO A 69 -3.51 -32.98 -14.74
C PRO A 69 -4.47 -32.16 -15.63
N TYR A 70 -4.32 -30.84 -15.54
CA TYR A 70 -4.96 -29.78 -16.33
C TYR A 70 -6.24 -29.13 -15.77
N SER A 71 -6.18 -27.79 -15.70
CA SER A 71 -7.23 -26.82 -15.37
C SER A 71 -7.35 -26.42 -13.89
N ARG A 72 -6.32 -25.75 -13.35
CA ARG A 72 -6.45 -24.99 -12.10
C ARG A 72 -7.06 -23.62 -12.40
N VAL A 73 -8.34 -23.48 -12.10
CA VAL A 73 -9.04 -22.20 -12.00
C VAL A 73 -8.31 -21.32 -10.97
N GLN A 74 -7.83 -20.15 -11.39
CA GLN A 74 -7.19 -19.14 -10.53
C GLN A 74 -8.20 -18.67 -9.46
N ARG A 75 -8.10 -19.28 -8.27
CA ARG A 75 -8.62 -18.67 -7.04
C ARG A 75 -7.59 -17.67 -6.55
N PHE A 76 -8.06 -16.54 -6.06
CA PHE A 76 -7.27 -15.49 -5.42
C PHE A 76 -6.25 -16.12 -4.44
N SER A 77 -4.97 -15.76 -4.62
CA SER A 77 -3.85 -16.25 -3.81
C SER A 77 -4.13 -15.96 -2.33
N SER A 78 -4.25 -17.03 -1.54
CA SER A 78 -4.41 -16.94 -0.10
C SER A 78 -3.10 -16.48 0.55
N VAL A 79 -3.15 -15.94 1.78
CA VAL A 79 -1.93 -15.64 2.56
C VAL A 79 -1.02 -16.88 2.67
N GLN A 80 -1.61 -18.08 2.66
CA GLN A 80 -0.88 -19.35 2.70
C GLN A 80 -0.19 -19.67 1.37
N ASP A 81 -0.81 -19.36 0.22
CA ASP A 81 -0.15 -19.49 -1.08
C ASP A 81 1.01 -18.51 -1.24
N ARG A 82 0.89 -17.29 -0.67
CA ARG A 82 1.98 -16.31 -0.60
C ARG A 82 3.15 -16.80 0.25
N ILE A 83 2.89 -17.37 1.43
CA ILE A 83 3.93 -17.95 2.28
C ILE A 83 4.60 -19.14 1.58
N ARG A 84 3.83 -19.97 0.84
CA ARG A 84 4.39 -21.11 0.10
C ARG A 84 5.27 -20.65 -1.07
N GLN A 85 4.86 -19.65 -1.84
CA GLN A 85 5.69 -19.06 -2.90
C GLN A 85 6.98 -18.43 -2.35
N ALA A 86 6.92 -17.78 -1.19
CA ALA A 86 8.10 -17.27 -0.50
C ALA A 86 9.06 -18.38 -0.01
N GLN A 87 8.55 -19.59 0.25
CA GLN A 87 9.36 -20.76 0.63
C GLN A 87 9.90 -21.55 -0.58
N GLU A 88 9.27 -21.40 -1.76
CA GLU A 88 9.65 -22.08 -3.00
C GLU A 88 10.61 -21.25 -3.90
N GLN A 89 11.05 -20.07 -3.44
CA GLN A 89 11.87 -19.12 -4.20
C GLN A 89 13.36 -19.55 -4.31
N ASP A 90 13.60 -20.66 -5.00
CA ASP A 90 14.94 -21.09 -5.49
C ASP A 90 15.18 -20.64 -6.95
N SER A 91 14.56 -19.53 -7.40
CA SER A 91 14.54 -19.16 -8.82
C SER A 91 14.86 -17.69 -9.12
N TYR A 92 15.80 -17.09 -8.38
CA TYR A 92 16.52 -15.93 -8.89
C TYR A 92 17.68 -16.43 -9.73
N ASN A 93 17.63 -16.24 -11.05
CA ASN A 93 18.74 -16.57 -11.95
C ASN A 93 19.87 -15.55 -11.74
N PHE A 94 20.59 -15.72 -10.63
CA PHE A 94 21.68 -14.87 -10.16
C PHE A 94 22.83 -14.82 -11.19
N ASP A 95 22.98 -15.89 -11.98
CA ASP A 95 24.00 -15.99 -13.01
C ASP A 95 23.73 -15.02 -14.17
N GLU A 96 22.49 -14.93 -14.67
CA GLU A 96 22.15 -14.16 -15.88
C GLU A 96 22.34 -12.64 -15.72
N MET A 97 22.05 -12.09 -14.53
CA MET A 97 22.29 -10.66 -14.25
C MET A 97 23.78 -10.35 -14.06
N SER A 98 24.61 -11.35 -13.76
CA SER A 98 26.03 -11.18 -13.47
C SER A 98 26.95 -11.30 -14.70
N TYR A 99 26.46 -11.85 -15.82
CA TYR A 99 27.28 -12.21 -16.98
C TYR A 99 27.60 -11.06 -17.96
N SER A 100 27.09 -9.84 -17.75
CA SER A 100 27.25 -8.72 -18.70
C SER A 100 28.29 -7.65 -18.30
N LEU A 101 29.12 -7.90 -17.27
CA LEU A 101 30.13 -6.93 -16.82
C LEU A 101 31.54 -7.41 -17.22
N GLU A 102 32.23 -6.64 -18.07
CA GLU A 102 33.60 -6.94 -18.49
C GLU A 102 34.56 -6.98 -17.28
N GLU A 103 35.41 -8.01 -17.26
CA GLU A 103 36.22 -8.44 -16.12
C GLU A 103 37.41 -7.51 -15.84
N SER A 104 37.25 -6.57 -14.90
CA SER A 104 38.21 -6.28 -13.80
C SER A 104 37.92 -4.96 -13.08
N ASP A 105 37.33 -3.98 -13.78
CA ASP A 105 37.10 -2.63 -13.23
C ASP A 105 35.73 -2.44 -12.53
N ASN A 106 34.93 -3.50 -12.40
CA ASN A 106 33.54 -3.39 -11.91
C ASN A 106 33.16 -4.38 -10.80
N MET A 107 34.14 -4.85 -10.01
CA MET A 107 33.86 -5.67 -8.82
C MET A 107 32.95 -4.92 -7.83
N ASP A 108 33.21 -3.62 -7.61
CA ASP A 108 32.43 -2.78 -6.69
C ASP A 108 30.98 -2.62 -7.19
N LEU A 109 30.75 -2.42 -8.50
CA LEU A 109 29.39 -2.40 -9.05
C LEU A 109 28.71 -3.76 -8.90
N ARG A 110 29.42 -4.85 -9.16
CA ARG A 110 28.85 -6.20 -9.02
C ARG A 110 28.45 -6.47 -7.57
N GLU A 111 29.25 -6.05 -6.60
CA GLU A 111 28.92 -6.17 -5.17
C GLU A 111 27.73 -5.27 -4.80
N ASN A 112 27.70 -4.03 -5.26
CA ASN A 112 26.60 -3.11 -5.01
C ASN A 112 25.27 -3.60 -5.62
N ILE A 113 25.30 -4.14 -6.84
CA ILE A 113 24.13 -4.74 -7.50
C ILE A 113 23.70 -6.03 -6.79
N ALA A 114 24.64 -6.86 -6.32
CA ALA A 114 24.31 -8.04 -5.53
C ALA A 114 23.63 -7.65 -4.19
N ASN A 115 24.13 -6.60 -3.53
CA ASN A 115 23.52 -6.05 -2.32
C ASN A 115 22.11 -5.49 -2.58
N LEU A 116 21.94 -4.74 -3.68
CA LEU A 116 20.63 -4.29 -4.15
C LEU A 116 19.67 -5.47 -4.32
N ILE A 117 20.07 -6.52 -5.05
CA ILE A 117 19.24 -7.71 -5.27
C ILE A 117 18.85 -8.35 -3.93
N ALA A 118 19.79 -8.53 -3.00
CA ALA A 118 19.51 -9.10 -1.69
C ALA A 118 18.47 -8.27 -0.91
N VAL A 119 18.62 -6.94 -0.90
CA VAL A 119 17.64 -6.04 -0.26
C VAL A 119 16.29 -6.11 -0.96
N MET A 120 16.25 -6.13 -2.30
CA MET A 120 14.99 -6.24 -3.05
C MET A 120 14.24 -7.54 -2.72
N CYS A 121 14.96 -8.67 -2.64
CA CYS A 121 14.38 -9.95 -2.21
C CYS A 121 13.83 -9.85 -0.78
N GLU A 122 14.59 -9.29 0.15
CA GLU A 122 14.19 -9.19 1.55
C GLU A 122 12.93 -8.32 1.71
N ILE A 123 12.85 -7.17 1.04
CA ILE A 123 11.68 -6.28 1.13
C ILE A 123 10.49 -6.76 0.28
N THR A 124 10.70 -7.77 -0.57
CA THR A 124 9.61 -8.51 -1.23
C THR A 124 8.92 -9.45 -0.23
N VAL A 125 9.71 -10.15 0.59
CA VAL A 125 9.20 -11.13 1.57
C VAL A 125 8.72 -10.43 2.84
N ASP A 126 9.44 -9.40 3.30
CA ASP A 126 9.15 -8.62 4.49
C ASP A 126 9.18 -7.12 4.18
N PRO A 127 8.08 -6.57 3.62
CA PRO A 127 7.97 -5.15 3.27
C PRO A 127 8.18 -4.21 4.47
N GLY A 128 8.00 -4.68 5.70
CA GLY A 128 8.23 -3.89 6.92
C GLY A 128 9.69 -3.50 7.14
N LYS A 129 10.63 -4.16 6.45
CA LYS A 129 12.06 -3.84 6.52
C LYS A 129 12.49 -2.70 5.59
N PHE A 130 11.61 -2.18 4.75
CA PHE A 130 11.95 -1.17 3.74
C PHE A 130 12.74 0.00 4.33
N ASP A 131 12.21 0.66 5.36
CA ASP A 131 12.83 1.86 5.95
C ASP A 131 14.19 1.58 6.60
N THR A 132 14.42 0.33 7.03
CA THR A 132 15.68 -0.08 7.67
C THR A 132 16.76 -0.43 6.64
N LEU A 133 16.37 -1.02 5.50
CA LEU A 133 17.31 -1.55 4.51
C LEU A 133 17.61 -0.57 3.37
N CYS A 134 16.63 0.20 2.93
CA CYS A 134 16.76 1.02 1.72
C CYS A 134 17.60 2.29 1.94
N GLY A 135 17.64 2.87 3.14
CA GLY A 135 18.48 4.04 3.44
C GLY A 135 19.98 3.76 3.23
N PRO A 136 20.57 2.80 3.96
CA PRO A 136 21.98 2.42 3.77
C PRO A 136 22.30 1.94 2.35
N LEU A 137 21.32 1.29 1.69
CA LEU A 137 21.46 0.88 0.30
C LEU A 137 21.59 2.10 -0.63
N VAL A 138 20.70 3.08 -0.53
CA VAL A 138 20.76 4.30 -1.35
C VAL A 138 22.09 5.03 -1.10
N ASP A 139 22.50 5.15 0.16
CA ASP A 139 23.78 5.77 0.54
C ASP A 139 24.98 5.12 -0.17
N SER A 140 24.96 3.80 -0.39
CA SER A 140 26.05 3.08 -1.06
C SER A 140 26.21 3.45 -2.54
N PHE A 141 25.16 3.98 -3.18
CA PHE A 141 25.18 4.38 -4.59
C PHE A 141 25.34 5.89 -4.79
N ILE A 142 25.18 6.74 -3.76
CA ILE A 142 25.17 8.21 -3.92
C ILE A 142 26.36 8.74 -4.73
N LEU A 143 27.56 8.20 -4.51
CA LEU A 143 28.78 8.66 -5.19
C LEU A 143 28.85 8.23 -6.67
N THR A 144 28.08 7.23 -7.09
CA THR A 144 28.09 6.66 -8.44
C THR A 144 26.81 6.96 -9.24
N LEU A 145 25.77 7.51 -8.62
CA LEU A 145 24.48 7.83 -9.26
C LEU A 145 24.55 8.86 -10.41
N ASN A 146 25.64 9.64 -10.49
CA ASN A 146 25.86 10.59 -11.59
C ASN A 146 26.56 9.94 -12.80
N ASP A 147 27.06 8.70 -12.65
CA ASP A 147 27.67 7.94 -13.75
C ASP A 147 26.64 6.99 -14.36
N VAL A 148 26.37 7.17 -15.64
CA VAL A 148 25.43 6.36 -16.43
C VAL A 148 25.80 4.88 -16.40
N ASN A 149 27.10 4.53 -16.36
CA ASN A 149 27.56 3.15 -16.39
C ASN A 149 27.22 2.39 -15.11
N TYR A 150 27.11 3.08 -13.97
CA TYR A 150 26.69 2.49 -12.69
C TYR A 150 25.18 2.58 -12.51
N THR A 151 24.58 3.67 -12.97
CA THR A 151 23.17 3.98 -12.77
C THR A 151 22.24 3.15 -13.64
N ARG A 152 22.62 2.87 -14.89
CA ARG A 152 21.80 2.07 -15.81
C ARG A 152 21.58 0.64 -15.31
N PRO A 153 22.60 -0.14 -14.89
CA PRO A 153 22.40 -1.46 -14.31
C PRO A 153 21.53 -1.47 -13.05
N LEU A 154 21.65 -0.44 -12.19
CA LEU A 154 20.80 -0.24 -11.01
C LEU A 154 19.33 -0.08 -11.42
N VAL A 155 19.04 0.83 -12.35
CA VAL A 155 17.69 1.05 -12.88
C VAL A 155 17.14 -0.23 -13.53
N ASP A 156 17.95 -0.91 -14.34
CA ASP A 156 17.56 -2.16 -15.00
C ASP A 156 17.15 -3.23 -13.99
N ALA A 157 17.94 -3.42 -12.93
CA ALA A 157 17.63 -4.38 -11.86
C ALA A 157 16.29 -4.07 -11.19
N ILE A 158 16.06 -2.81 -10.78
CA ILE A 158 14.83 -2.41 -10.09
C ILE A 158 13.61 -2.55 -11.01
N VAL A 159 13.72 -2.09 -12.26
CA VAL A 159 12.62 -2.16 -13.22
C VAL A 159 12.27 -3.60 -13.56
N ASN A 160 13.26 -4.45 -13.86
CA ASN A 160 13.01 -5.86 -14.18
C ASN A 160 12.35 -6.59 -12.99
N GLN A 161 12.84 -6.37 -11.77
CA GLN A 161 12.26 -6.95 -10.57
C GLN A 161 10.82 -6.45 -10.34
N SER A 162 10.54 -5.16 -10.58
CA SER A 162 9.20 -4.58 -10.38
C SER A 162 8.18 -5.03 -11.42
N ILE A 163 8.63 -5.35 -12.63
CA ILE A 163 7.80 -5.96 -13.68
C ILE A 163 7.44 -7.39 -13.28
N GLY A 164 8.45 -8.20 -12.94
CA GLY A 164 8.30 -9.63 -12.67
C GLY A 164 7.64 -9.96 -11.32
N GLU A 165 7.87 -9.15 -10.28
CA GLU A 165 7.44 -9.46 -8.92
C GLU A 165 6.38 -8.47 -8.42
N ALA A 166 5.13 -8.94 -8.37
CA ALA A 166 3.99 -8.11 -7.98
C ALA A 166 4.08 -7.60 -6.54
N ASN A 167 4.68 -8.37 -5.62
CA ASN A 167 4.83 -7.96 -4.21
C ASN A 167 5.92 -6.90 -4.03
N PHE A 168 6.92 -6.88 -4.90
CA PHE A 168 7.99 -5.88 -4.88
C PHE A 168 7.56 -4.56 -5.50
N ARG A 169 6.68 -4.60 -6.51
CA ARG A 169 6.36 -3.48 -7.40
C ARG A 169 6.14 -2.12 -6.71
N TYR A 170 5.34 -2.09 -5.64
CA TYR A 170 5.12 -0.87 -4.85
C TYR A 170 6.44 -0.37 -4.21
N ASN A 171 7.19 -1.27 -3.57
CA ASN A 171 8.50 -0.97 -2.99
C ASN A 171 9.53 -0.59 -4.06
N GLY A 172 9.48 -1.19 -5.26
CA GLY A 172 10.32 -0.82 -6.39
C GLY A 172 10.08 0.62 -6.83
N ALA A 173 8.82 1.04 -6.93
CA ALA A 173 8.50 2.44 -7.23
C ALA A 173 8.94 3.39 -6.11
N ARG A 174 8.71 3.01 -4.86
CA ARG A 174 9.17 3.78 -3.69
C ARG A 174 10.69 3.92 -3.66
N LEU A 175 11.43 2.86 -4.02
CA LEU A 175 12.88 2.86 -4.11
C LEU A 175 13.37 3.78 -5.25
N CYS A 176 12.69 3.78 -6.40
CA CYS A 176 12.97 4.74 -7.46
C CYS A 176 12.82 6.20 -6.97
N SER A 177 11.73 6.51 -6.24
CA SER A 177 11.56 7.85 -5.66
C SER A 177 12.65 8.21 -4.65
N MET A 178 13.14 7.24 -3.86
CA MET A 178 14.26 7.47 -2.95
C MET A 178 15.55 7.81 -3.70
N TYR A 179 15.93 7.02 -4.70
CA TYR A 179 17.13 7.29 -5.52
C TYR A 179 17.06 8.62 -6.26
N ASP A 180 15.87 8.98 -6.71
CA ASP A 180 15.65 10.23 -7.41
C ASP A 180 15.70 11.46 -6.47
N SER A 181 15.37 11.27 -5.19
CA SER A 181 15.39 12.35 -4.18
C SER A 181 16.78 12.73 -3.68
N VAL A 182 17.79 11.86 -3.82
CA VAL A 182 19.14 12.10 -3.30
C VAL A 182 20.03 12.91 -4.26
N VAL A 183 19.61 13.10 -5.51
CA VAL A 183 20.31 13.91 -6.51
C VAL A 183 19.45 15.13 -6.87
N PRO A 184 20.04 16.33 -7.03
CA PRO A 184 19.30 17.48 -7.55
C PRO A 184 18.62 17.16 -8.89
N LEU A 185 17.34 17.52 -9.00
CA LEU A 185 16.46 17.06 -10.09
C LEU A 185 16.89 17.51 -11.48
N GLU A 186 17.60 18.64 -11.58
CA GLU A 186 18.06 19.21 -12.86
C GLU A 186 19.17 18.38 -13.53
N ASP A 187 19.90 17.58 -12.74
CA ASP A 187 21.04 16.76 -13.19
C ASP A 187 20.88 15.27 -12.83
N SER A 188 19.66 14.82 -12.51
CA SER A 188 19.40 13.43 -12.07
C SER A 188 19.61 12.44 -13.22
N THR A 189 20.80 11.86 -13.26
CA THR A 189 21.17 10.78 -14.19
C THR A 189 20.31 9.54 -13.94
N PHE A 190 19.93 9.28 -12.68
CA PHE A 190 18.98 8.23 -12.32
C PHE A 190 17.62 8.42 -13.00
N ARG A 191 17.05 9.62 -12.89
CA ARG A 191 15.78 9.95 -13.54
C ARG A 191 15.85 9.77 -15.05
N ALA A 192 16.91 10.28 -15.68
CA ALA A 192 17.11 10.14 -17.12
C ALA A 192 17.13 8.65 -17.53
N CYS A 193 17.89 7.82 -16.82
CA CYS A 193 17.96 6.38 -17.06
C CYS A 193 16.61 5.69 -16.85
N LEU A 194 15.88 6.03 -15.78
CA LEU A 194 14.57 5.46 -15.47
C LEU A 194 13.53 5.79 -16.55
N LEU A 195 13.44 7.06 -16.96
CA LEU A 195 12.49 7.49 -17.99
C LEU A 195 12.83 6.88 -19.36
N GLU A 196 14.12 6.81 -19.72
CA GLU A 196 14.58 6.11 -20.92
C GLU A 196 14.18 4.63 -20.87
N ARG A 197 14.38 3.97 -19.72
CA ARG A 197 14.03 2.57 -19.51
C ARG A 197 12.54 2.31 -19.66
N CYS A 198 11.69 3.16 -19.07
CA CYS A 198 10.23 3.10 -19.21
C CYS A 198 9.80 3.31 -20.67
N SER A 199 10.39 4.29 -21.37
CA SER A 199 10.13 4.53 -22.79
C SER A 199 10.54 3.32 -23.65
N SER A 200 11.67 2.67 -23.33
CA SER A 200 12.10 1.44 -24.01
C SER A 200 11.09 0.30 -23.85
N GLU A 201 10.60 0.04 -22.63
CA GLU A 201 9.56 -0.98 -22.40
C GLU A 201 8.24 -0.65 -23.10
N GLU A 202 7.78 0.61 -23.04
CA GLU A 202 6.61 1.06 -23.80
C GLU A 202 6.78 0.72 -25.29
N ASN A 203 7.92 1.11 -25.88
CA ASN A 203 8.19 0.87 -27.29
C ASN A 203 8.21 -0.62 -27.62
N LYS A 204 8.77 -1.49 -26.75
CA LYS A 204 8.73 -2.96 -26.95
C LYS A 204 7.30 -3.49 -27.01
N ILE A 205 6.42 -2.99 -26.15
CA ILE A 205 5.00 -3.40 -26.13
C ILE A 205 4.28 -2.90 -27.37
N ILE A 206 4.38 -1.59 -27.67
CA ILE A 206 3.64 -0.97 -28.79
C ILE A 206 4.11 -1.50 -30.14
N SER A 207 5.41 -1.81 -30.30
CA SER A 207 5.95 -2.42 -31.52
C SER A 207 5.69 -3.92 -31.64
N GLY A 208 5.15 -4.57 -30.59
CA GLY A 208 4.90 -6.00 -30.55
C GLY A 208 6.16 -6.87 -30.40
N ILE A 209 7.28 -6.28 -29.96
CA ILE A 209 8.52 -7.00 -29.64
C ILE A 209 8.35 -7.79 -28.33
N GLU A 210 7.73 -7.19 -27.33
CA GLU A 210 7.32 -7.93 -26.13
C GLU A 210 6.14 -8.83 -26.51
N THR A 211 6.24 -10.11 -26.14
CA THR A 211 5.23 -11.14 -26.45
C THR A 211 4.62 -11.74 -25.18
N SER A 212 5.28 -11.57 -24.04
CA SER A 212 4.78 -11.97 -22.73
C SER A 212 3.76 -10.95 -22.23
N GLU A 213 2.48 -11.34 -22.28
CA GLU A 213 1.41 -10.50 -21.72
C GLU A 213 1.53 -10.32 -20.21
N GLU A 214 2.19 -11.25 -19.52
CA GLU A 214 2.50 -11.11 -18.11
C GLU A 214 3.46 -9.95 -17.86
N ASN A 215 4.52 -9.85 -18.67
CA ASN A 215 5.44 -8.71 -18.61
C ASN A 215 4.74 -7.41 -18.98
N MET A 216 3.89 -7.41 -20.01
CA MET A 216 3.12 -6.22 -20.39
C MET A 216 2.24 -5.72 -19.24
N ARG A 217 1.51 -6.62 -18.58
CA ARG A 217 0.69 -6.28 -17.40
C ARG A 217 1.55 -5.85 -16.22
N GLY A 218 2.67 -6.53 -15.99
CA GLY A 218 3.62 -6.21 -14.92
C GLY A 218 4.21 -4.81 -15.08
N PHE A 219 4.64 -4.47 -16.30
CA PHE A 219 5.12 -3.15 -16.67
C PHE A 219 4.03 -2.09 -16.55
N ALA A 220 2.81 -2.33 -17.05
CA ALA A 220 1.72 -1.38 -16.93
C ALA A 220 1.40 -1.04 -15.45
N MET A 221 1.36 -2.06 -14.59
CA MET A 221 1.17 -1.85 -13.15
C MET A 221 2.34 -1.12 -12.51
N PHE A 222 3.58 -1.44 -12.88
CA PHE A 222 4.76 -0.76 -12.32
C PHE A 222 4.82 0.70 -12.76
N LEU A 223 4.53 0.98 -14.03
CA LEU A 223 4.47 2.32 -14.58
C LEU A 223 3.38 3.16 -13.90
N ALA A 224 2.26 2.54 -13.51
CA ALA A 224 1.24 3.20 -12.69
C ALA A 224 1.72 3.57 -11.29
N GLU A 225 2.48 2.69 -10.63
CA GLU A 225 3.09 2.98 -9.32
C GLU A 225 4.13 4.11 -9.41
N ILE A 226 4.99 4.10 -10.43
CA ILE A 226 5.96 5.19 -10.64
C ILE A 226 5.22 6.50 -10.92
N TYR A 227 4.19 6.49 -11.77
CA TYR A 227 3.43 7.70 -12.09
C TYR A 227 2.72 8.32 -10.88
N THR A 228 2.35 7.52 -9.87
CA THR A 228 1.73 8.02 -8.63
C THR A 228 2.73 8.42 -7.55
N GLN A 229 3.96 7.90 -7.59
CA GLN A 229 4.96 8.10 -6.53
C GLN A 229 6.15 8.99 -6.92
N LEU A 230 6.42 9.18 -8.22
CA LEU A 230 7.53 9.97 -8.72
C LEU A 230 7.07 11.38 -9.08
N GLU A 231 7.65 12.36 -8.40
CA GLU A 231 7.26 13.77 -8.54
C GLU A 231 8.22 14.56 -9.43
N ASP A 232 7.72 15.56 -10.13
CA ASP A 232 8.52 16.54 -10.88
C ASP A 232 9.11 17.61 -9.94
N ASN A 233 9.83 18.57 -10.52
CA ASN A 233 10.50 19.64 -9.76
C ASN A 233 9.54 20.58 -9.02
N GLN A 234 8.24 20.49 -9.29
CA GLN A 234 7.19 21.28 -8.65
C GLN A 234 6.30 20.42 -7.73
N GLY A 235 6.70 19.17 -7.43
CA GLY A 235 5.88 18.22 -6.66
C GLY A 235 4.69 17.66 -7.46
N GLY A 236 4.65 17.89 -8.78
CA GLY A 236 3.61 17.42 -9.68
C GLY A 236 3.91 16.04 -10.26
N ARG A 237 2.96 15.45 -10.99
CA ARG A 237 3.18 14.17 -11.68
C ARG A 237 3.92 14.39 -13.00
N ILE A 238 4.81 13.47 -13.33
CA ILE A 238 5.53 13.48 -14.61
C ILE A 238 4.59 13.09 -15.75
N ARG A 239 4.19 14.08 -16.58
CA ARG A 239 3.21 13.91 -17.67
C ARG A 239 3.56 12.79 -18.66
N SER A 240 4.84 12.65 -19.02
CA SER A 240 5.28 11.63 -19.99
C SER A 240 5.01 10.20 -19.50
N LEU A 241 5.05 9.96 -18.19
CA LEU A 241 4.69 8.66 -17.61
C LEU A 241 3.19 8.38 -17.73
N GLY A 242 2.34 9.38 -17.51
CA GLY A 242 0.89 9.26 -17.68
C GLY A 242 0.50 8.98 -19.13
N GLU A 243 1.13 9.65 -20.09
CA GLU A 243 0.95 9.41 -21.52
C GLU A 243 1.40 8.00 -21.92
N SER A 244 2.57 7.58 -21.45
CA SER A 244 3.12 6.23 -21.64
C SER A 244 2.15 5.16 -21.10
N LEU A 245 1.68 5.34 -19.86
CA LEU A 245 0.73 4.45 -19.21
C LEU A 245 -0.56 4.31 -20.00
N CYS A 246 -1.06 5.42 -20.53
CA CYS A 246 -2.24 5.45 -21.38
C CYS A 246 -2.06 4.68 -22.69
N LYS A 247 -0.89 4.70 -23.32
CA LYS A 247 -0.64 3.89 -24.53
C LYS A 247 -0.60 2.40 -24.20
N VAL A 248 0.09 2.02 -23.13
CA VAL A 248 0.21 0.61 -22.72
C VAL A 248 -1.15 0.06 -22.29
N LEU A 249 -1.95 0.81 -21.52
CA LEU A 249 -3.27 0.35 -21.09
C LEU A 249 -4.23 0.20 -22.28
N LEU A 250 -4.18 1.10 -23.27
CA LEU A 250 -4.98 0.98 -24.49
C LEU A 250 -4.58 -0.26 -25.29
N HIS A 251 -3.27 -0.53 -25.43
CA HIS A 251 -2.77 -1.73 -26.08
C HIS A 251 -3.27 -3.00 -25.37
N LEU A 252 -3.21 -3.05 -24.04
CA LEU A 252 -3.73 -4.17 -23.26
C LEU A 252 -5.24 -4.39 -23.47
N LEU A 253 -6.03 -3.32 -23.59
CA LEU A 253 -7.47 -3.42 -23.90
C LEU A 253 -7.71 -3.93 -25.32
N ASP A 254 -6.88 -3.56 -26.29
CA ASP A 254 -7.01 -3.98 -27.69
C ASP A 254 -6.72 -5.49 -27.91
N THR A 255 -6.10 -6.17 -26.93
CA THR A 255 -5.93 -7.64 -26.97
C THR A 255 -7.24 -8.42 -26.75
N ASP A 256 -8.28 -7.77 -26.23
CA ASP A 256 -9.59 -8.37 -25.86
C ASP A 256 -9.51 -9.59 -24.93
N LYS A 257 -8.42 -9.72 -24.16
CA LYS A 257 -8.26 -10.80 -23.18
C LYS A 257 -8.75 -10.38 -21.81
N GLU A 258 -9.61 -11.20 -21.21
CA GLU A 258 -10.20 -10.95 -19.88
C GLU A 258 -9.14 -10.66 -18.80
N VAL A 259 -8.01 -11.36 -18.82
CA VAL A 259 -6.91 -11.14 -17.86
C VAL A 259 -6.25 -9.77 -18.01
N ASN A 260 -6.11 -9.27 -19.24
CA ASN A 260 -5.56 -7.95 -19.53
C ASN A 260 -6.56 -6.86 -19.13
N ILE A 261 -7.84 -7.05 -19.45
CA ILE A 261 -8.93 -6.14 -19.04
C ILE A 261 -9.02 -6.03 -17.51
N LYS A 262 -8.88 -7.16 -16.79
CA LYS A 262 -8.84 -7.17 -15.31
C LYS A 262 -7.64 -6.38 -14.76
N ALA A 263 -6.46 -6.55 -15.36
CA ALA A 263 -5.27 -5.80 -14.97
C ALA A 263 -5.45 -4.30 -15.20
N VAL A 264 -6.01 -3.90 -16.35
CA VAL A 264 -6.36 -2.49 -16.61
C VAL A 264 -7.36 -1.97 -15.59
N CYS A 265 -8.36 -2.75 -15.20
CA CYS A 265 -9.29 -2.36 -14.13
C CYS A 265 -8.59 -2.16 -12.77
N GLN A 266 -7.54 -2.92 -12.45
CA GLN A 266 -6.76 -2.75 -11.23
C GLN A 266 -5.90 -1.48 -11.29
N LEU A 267 -5.20 -1.29 -12.39
CA LEU A 267 -4.41 -0.10 -12.69
C LEU A 267 -5.26 1.17 -12.57
N LEU A 268 -6.45 1.17 -13.16
CA LEU A 268 -7.36 2.32 -13.09
C LEU A 268 -7.84 2.62 -11.67
N LYS A 269 -7.91 1.65 -10.77
CA LYS A 269 -8.20 1.94 -9.36
C LYS A 269 -7.03 2.62 -8.66
N LEU A 270 -5.81 2.32 -9.06
CA LEU A 270 -4.60 2.90 -8.51
C LEU A 270 -4.39 4.34 -9.02
N SER A 271 -4.45 4.54 -10.33
CA SER A 271 -4.04 5.80 -10.97
C SER A 271 -5.15 6.50 -11.77
N GLY A 272 -6.36 5.98 -11.79
CA GLY A 272 -7.42 6.45 -12.68
C GLY A 272 -7.88 7.88 -12.42
N ILE A 273 -7.93 8.32 -11.15
CA ILE A 273 -8.24 9.72 -10.82
C ILE A 273 -7.19 10.69 -11.37
N ALA A 274 -5.91 10.34 -11.21
CA ALA A 274 -4.79 11.13 -11.70
C ALA A 274 -4.78 11.16 -13.24
N LEU A 275 -4.98 10.01 -13.89
CA LEU A 275 -5.05 9.91 -15.33
C LEU A 275 -6.26 10.64 -15.93
N ASP A 276 -7.41 10.68 -15.25
CA ASP A 276 -8.58 11.43 -15.73
C ASP A 276 -8.32 12.94 -15.72
N ALA A 277 -7.51 13.44 -14.77
CA ALA A 277 -7.10 14.83 -14.73
C ALA A 277 -6.03 15.15 -15.79
N ASP A 278 -5.02 14.29 -15.92
CA ASP A 278 -3.84 14.59 -16.72
C ASP A 278 -3.98 14.17 -18.20
N CYS A 279 -4.78 13.13 -18.48
CA CYS A 279 -4.91 12.48 -19.79
C CYS A 279 -6.39 12.18 -20.17
N PRO A 280 -7.30 13.18 -20.15
CA PRO A 280 -8.75 12.95 -20.27
C PRO A 280 -9.17 12.31 -21.61
N ALA A 281 -8.49 12.65 -22.71
CA ALA A 281 -8.78 12.10 -24.03
C ALA A 281 -8.47 10.58 -24.10
N ASN A 282 -7.30 10.17 -23.61
CA ASN A 282 -6.89 8.77 -23.59
C ASN A 282 -7.77 7.97 -22.63
N MET A 283 -8.13 8.55 -21.49
CA MET A 283 -9.06 7.93 -20.55
C MET A 283 -10.46 7.80 -21.11
N HIS A 284 -10.94 8.75 -21.91
CA HIS A 284 -12.21 8.58 -22.63
C HIS A 284 -12.13 7.37 -23.58
N ALA A 285 -11.08 7.28 -24.40
CA ALA A 285 -10.88 6.17 -25.33
C ALA A 285 -10.74 4.80 -24.63
N ALA A 286 -10.11 4.76 -23.46
CA ALA A 286 -9.98 3.54 -22.65
C ALA A 286 -11.33 3.06 -22.11
N PHE A 287 -12.18 3.99 -21.65
CA PHE A 287 -13.49 3.63 -21.13
C PHE A 287 -14.48 3.25 -22.23
N GLU A 288 -14.38 3.82 -23.43
CA GLU A 288 -15.14 3.32 -24.59
C GLU A 288 -14.78 1.85 -24.89
N ARG A 289 -13.49 1.49 -24.86
CA ARG A 289 -13.05 0.09 -25.00
C ARG A 289 -13.58 -0.81 -23.89
N LEU A 290 -13.51 -0.35 -22.64
CA LEU A 290 -14.01 -1.11 -21.50
C LEU A 290 -15.51 -1.41 -21.60
N LYS A 291 -16.33 -0.53 -22.18
CA LYS A 291 -17.78 -0.76 -22.34
C LYS A 291 -18.09 -2.03 -23.14
N TYR A 292 -17.25 -2.41 -24.10
CA TYR A 292 -17.43 -3.68 -24.84
C TYR A 292 -17.31 -4.92 -23.95
N SER A 293 -16.64 -4.78 -22.80
CA SER A 293 -16.45 -5.82 -21.79
C SER A 293 -17.29 -5.63 -20.53
N ALA A 294 -18.40 -4.88 -20.61
CA ALA A 294 -19.28 -4.56 -19.48
C ALA A 294 -19.96 -5.78 -18.83
N GLN A 295 -19.92 -6.96 -19.46
CA GLN A 295 -20.32 -8.23 -18.85
C GLN A 295 -19.44 -8.60 -17.64
N LEU A 296 -18.18 -8.15 -17.61
CA LEU A 296 -17.26 -8.41 -16.51
C LEU A 296 -17.62 -7.55 -15.29
N PRO A 297 -17.82 -8.13 -14.09
CA PRO A 297 -18.18 -7.36 -12.89
C PRO A 297 -17.17 -6.29 -12.52
N CYS A 298 -15.87 -6.54 -12.72
CA CYS A 298 -14.82 -5.57 -12.43
C CYS A 298 -14.92 -4.33 -13.33
N VAL A 299 -15.28 -4.53 -14.61
CA VAL A 299 -15.46 -3.45 -15.57
C VAL A 299 -16.63 -2.57 -15.18
N ARG A 300 -17.79 -3.16 -14.83
CA ARG A 300 -18.95 -2.39 -14.33
C ARG A 300 -18.60 -1.54 -13.11
N ARG A 301 -17.82 -2.10 -12.18
CA ARG A 301 -17.39 -1.37 -10.98
C ARG A 301 -16.47 -0.20 -11.32
N VAL A 302 -15.53 -0.36 -12.26
CA VAL A 302 -14.65 0.74 -12.68
C VAL A 302 -15.42 1.81 -13.47
N LEU A 303 -16.38 1.42 -14.32
CA LEU A 303 -17.30 2.35 -15.00
C LEU A 303 -18.10 3.18 -13.98
N ALA A 304 -18.69 2.52 -12.98
CA ALA A 304 -19.42 3.19 -11.90
C ALA A 304 -18.49 4.07 -11.06
N LEU A 305 -17.27 3.62 -10.76
CA LEU A 305 -16.28 4.38 -10.01
C LEU A 305 -15.93 5.68 -10.73
N ARG A 306 -15.66 5.64 -12.04
CA ARG A 306 -15.41 6.86 -12.83
C ARG A 306 -16.65 7.77 -12.88
N ALA A 307 -17.85 7.21 -13.06
CA ALA A 307 -19.10 8.00 -13.05
C ALA A 307 -19.32 8.71 -11.71
N ALA A 308 -18.96 8.06 -10.59
CA ALA A 308 -18.97 8.62 -9.25
C ALA A 308 -17.73 9.48 -8.95
N ARG A 309 -17.04 10.01 -9.98
CA ARG A 309 -15.83 10.84 -9.85
C ARG A 309 -14.76 10.21 -8.97
N TRP A 310 -14.49 8.93 -9.20
CA TRP A 310 -13.52 8.13 -8.43
C TRP A 310 -13.83 8.02 -6.94
N GLY A 311 -15.10 8.15 -6.56
CA GLY A 311 -15.56 8.10 -5.16
C GLY A 311 -15.71 9.48 -4.50
N LEU A 312 -15.55 10.57 -5.25
CA LEU A 312 -15.71 11.94 -4.76
C LEU A 312 -17.13 12.51 -4.95
N ALA A 313 -18.01 11.81 -5.68
CA ALA A 313 -19.39 12.22 -5.79
C ALA A 313 -20.11 12.01 -4.45
N GLU A 314 -20.80 13.04 -3.96
CA GLU A 314 -21.71 12.91 -2.82
C GLU A 314 -22.81 11.90 -3.16
N HIS A 315 -23.18 11.08 -2.17
CA HIS A 315 -24.22 10.08 -2.34
C HIS A 315 -25.54 10.80 -2.60
N GLU A 316 -25.96 10.85 -3.87
CA GLU A 316 -27.29 11.31 -4.20
C GLU A 316 -28.26 10.34 -3.50
N PRO A 317 -29.17 10.82 -2.63
CA PRO A 317 -30.10 9.95 -1.94
C PRO A 317 -30.92 9.22 -3.01
N GLU A 318 -30.88 7.89 -3.00
CA GLU A 318 -31.70 7.10 -3.94
C GLU A 318 -33.16 7.58 -3.84
N PRO A 319 -33.85 7.80 -4.97
CA PRO A 319 -35.26 8.16 -4.95
C PRO A 319 -36.03 7.02 -4.30
N VAL A 320 -36.49 7.29 -3.08
CA VAL A 320 -37.33 6.42 -2.26
C VAL A 320 -38.48 5.94 -3.14
N HIS A 321 -38.48 4.66 -3.50
CA HIS A 321 -39.65 4.04 -4.13
C HIS A 321 -40.78 4.08 -3.10
N ALA A 322 -41.73 4.99 -3.30
CA ALA A 322 -42.91 5.12 -2.47
C ALA A 322 -43.70 3.80 -2.48
N PRO A 323 -43.98 3.17 -1.33
CA PRO A 323 -44.93 2.08 -1.27
C PRO A 323 -46.35 2.63 -1.49
N HIS A 324 -47.10 1.90 -2.31
CA HIS A 324 -48.51 2.15 -2.61
C HIS A 324 -49.41 2.27 -1.37
N ASP A 325 -50.30 3.27 -1.44
CA ASP A 325 -51.68 3.37 -0.92
C ASP A 325 -52.05 2.80 0.46
N VAL A 326 -52.24 3.68 1.44
CA VAL A 326 -53.34 3.58 2.43
C VAL A 326 -53.84 4.99 2.85
N PRO A 327 -55.16 5.29 2.89
CA PRO A 327 -55.65 6.66 3.10
C PRO A 327 -56.05 7.01 4.56
N ARG A 328 -55.87 8.32 4.88
CA ARG A 328 -56.39 9.13 6.02
C ARG A 328 -55.66 8.93 7.36
N ARG A 329 -55.31 9.98 8.13
CA ARG A 329 -55.96 11.27 8.39
C ARG A 329 -54.94 12.21 9.09
N ALA A 330 -54.83 13.47 8.66
CA ALA A 330 -54.08 14.51 9.38
C ALA A 330 -54.86 15.00 10.63
N PRO A 331 -54.24 15.74 11.58
CA PRO A 331 -53.86 17.12 11.31
C PRO A 331 -52.42 17.50 11.71
N ALA A 332 -51.98 18.59 11.10
CA ALA A 332 -50.68 19.21 11.17
C ALA A 332 -50.28 19.69 12.58
N VAL A 333 -48.99 19.54 12.89
CA VAL A 333 -48.24 20.48 13.73
C VAL A 333 -47.00 20.91 12.94
N ILE A 334 -46.78 22.21 12.99
CA ILE A 334 -45.89 23.04 12.17
C ILE A 334 -44.56 23.25 12.94
N ASN A 335 -43.45 23.25 12.20
CA ASN A 335 -42.12 23.82 12.47
C ASN A 335 -41.28 23.26 13.64
N SER A 336 -40.09 22.74 13.36
CA SER A 336 -38.83 23.52 13.31
C SER A 336 -37.62 22.60 13.15
N GLU A 337 -36.69 23.01 12.29
CA GLU A 337 -35.25 22.75 12.31
C GLU A 337 -34.70 21.32 12.15
N SER A 338 -34.18 21.13 10.94
CA SER A 338 -33.13 20.21 10.54
C SER A 338 -31.97 20.22 11.53
N ASP A 339 -31.82 19.14 12.28
CA ASP A 339 -30.56 18.80 12.93
C ASP A 339 -30.01 17.49 12.34
N GLY A 340 -28.73 17.51 12.02
CA GLY A 340 -28.08 16.54 11.15
C GLY A 340 -28.01 15.14 11.77
N ILE A 341 -28.80 14.21 11.24
CA ILE A 341 -28.57 12.78 11.45
C ILE A 341 -27.54 12.35 10.39
N VAL A 342 -26.26 12.40 10.78
CA VAL A 342 -25.18 11.73 10.07
C VAL A 342 -25.45 10.22 10.20
N GLY A 343 -25.93 9.61 9.12
CA GLY A 343 -26.13 8.17 9.04
C GLY A 343 -24.80 7.45 9.14
N GLY A 344 -24.50 6.87 10.30
CA GLY A 344 -23.35 5.99 10.49
C GLY A 344 -23.57 4.64 9.84
N TYR A 345 -22.48 4.02 9.38
CA TYR A 345 -22.47 2.64 8.88
C TYR A 345 -21.80 1.72 9.89
N LEU A 346 -22.29 0.50 9.99
CA LEU A 346 -21.63 -0.57 10.74
C LEU A 346 -20.42 -1.13 9.96
N ALA A 347 -19.55 -1.87 10.64
CA ALA A 347 -18.34 -2.47 10.04
C ALA A 347 -18.65 -3.50 8.92
N ASP A 348 -19.89 -3.94 8.81
CA ASP A 348 -20.40 -4.80 7.74
C ASP A 348 -20.99 -4.02 6.55
N GLY A 349 -20.96 -2.68 6.59
CA GLY A 349 -21.45 -1.79 5.55
C GLY A 349 -22.96 -1.56 5.54
N GLN A 350 -23.70 -2.10 6.53
CA GLN A 350 -25.13 -1.81 6.68
C GLN A 350 -25.34 -0.44 7.35
N SER A 351 -26.35 0.30 6.88
CA SER A 351 -26.77 1.56 7.49
C SER A 351 -27.45 1.30 8.82
N LEU A 352 -27.10 2.08 9.85
CA LEU A 352 -27.72 1.99 11.17
C LEU A 352 -29.24 2.14 11.06
N THR A 353 -29.97 1.21 11.66
CA THR A 353 -31.42 1.31 11.78
C THR A 353 -31.82 2.40 12.75
N LEU A 354 -33.06 2.89 12.65
CA LEU A 354 -33.58 3.93 13.55
C LEU A 354 -33.56 3.49 15.02
N GLU A 355 -33.79 2.21 15.30
CA GLU A 355 -33.68 1.65 16.65
C GLU A 355 -32.24 1.65 17.15
N GLU A 356 -31.26 1.34 16.30
CA GLU A 356 -29.84 1.35 16.67
C GLU A 356 -29.29 2.77 16.84
N CYS A 357 -29.71 3.72 16.01
CA CYS A 357 -29.42 5.14 16.21
C CYS A 357 -29.95 5.64 17.55
N ASN A 358 -31.20 5.32 17.89
CA ASN A 358 -31.80 5.68 19.18
C ASN A 358 -31.11 4.99 20.36
N PHE A 359 -30.67 3.74 20.18
CA PHE A 359 -29.90 3.02 21.19
C PHE A 359 -28.55 3.69 21.43
N LEU A 360 -27.81 4.05 20.38
CA LEU A 360 -26.54 4.76 20.53
C LEU A 360 -26.73 6.12 21.18
N GLN A 361 -27.75 6.87 20.77
CA GLN A 361 -28.03 8.20 21.30
C GLN A 361 -28.48 8.19 22.77
N SER A 362 -29.13 7.11 23.23
CA SER A 362 -29.54 6.93 24.63
C SER A 362 -28.43 6.38 25.54
N ASN A 363 -27.39 5.76 24.96
CA ASN A 363 -26.27 5.18 25.71
C ASN A 363 -24.95 5.98 25.59
N LEU A 364 -24.89 6.95 24.68
CA LEU A 364 -23.82 7.95 24.65
C LEU A 364 -24.06 8.99 25.76
N PRO A 365 -23.01 9.46 26.46
CA PRO A 365 -23.14 10.55 27.42
C PRO A 365 -23.79 11.76 26.75
N THR A 366 -24.80 12.35 27.39
CA THR A 366 -25.59 13.48 26.85
C THR A 366 -24.78 14.77 26.66
N LYS A 367 -23.50 14.74 27.06
CA LYS A 367 -22.52 15.78 26.80
C LYS A 367 -21.41 15.14 25.96
N PRO A 368 -21.08 15.64 24.76
CA PRO A 368 -19.72 15.45 24.29
C PRO A 368 -18.82 15.96 25.42
N ALA A 369 -17.76 15.24 25.75
CA ALA A 369 -16.69 15.87 26.52
C ALA A 369 -16.40 17.19 25.78
N SER A 370 -16.63 18.31 26.46
CA SER A 370 -16.05 19.56 26.01
C SER A 370 -14.59 19.23 25.73
N LEU A 371 -14.10 19.58 24.54
CA LEU A 371 -12.69 19.90 24.44
C LEU A 371 -12.49 20.95 25.53
N ASP A 372 -11.99 20.51 26.68
CA ASP A 372 -11.88 21.37 27.84
C ASP A 372 -11.05 22.58 27.42
N ASP A 373 -11.51 23.75 27.86
CA ASP A 373 -10.85 25.05 27.67
C ASP A 373 -9.36 25.02 28.09
N ASP A 374 -8.92 23.94 28.77
CA ASP A 374 -7.55 23.57 29.09
C ASP A 374 -6.62 23.50 27.86
N ILE A 375 -7.07 23.10 26.65
CA ILE A 375 -6.16 23.05 25.48
C ILE A 375 -5.81 24.45 24.96
N LEU A 376 -6.74 25.42 25.10
CA LEU A 376 -6.50 26.80 24.68
C LEU A 376 -5.64 27.56 25.69
N GLU A 377 -5.84 27.32 27.00
CA GLU A 377 -5.01 27.92 28.05
C GLU A 377 -3.59 27.33 28.07
N GLU A 378 -3.41 26.07 27.65
CA GLU A 378 -2.10 25.43 27.50
C GLU A 378 -1.33 25.89 26.23
N LEU A 379 -2.04 26.43 25.23
CA LEU A 379 -1.49 27.08 24.03
C LEU A 379 -1.11 28.55 24.26
N GLU A 380 -1.71 29.22 25.24
CA GLU A 380 -1.35 30.60 25.65
C GLU A 380 -0.14 30.65 26.59
N ASN A 381 0.30 29.51 27.14
CA ASN A 381 1.56 29.45 27.89
C ASN A 381 2.76 29.54 26.93
N GLU A 382 3.45 30.69 26.99
CA GLU A 382 4.67 31.08 26.28
C GLU A 382 5.88 30.13 26.50
N ALA A 383 5.76 28.85 26.16
CA ALA A 383 6.84 27.88 26.30
C ALA A 383 7.03 26.94 25.09
N TRP A 384 6.28 27.14 24.01
CA TRP A 384 6.59 26.52 22.71
C TRP A 384 7.18 27.58 21.80
N ASP A 385 8.51 27.62 21.76
CA ASP A 385 9.29 28.30 20.72
C ASP A 385 9.01 27.61 19.38
N THR A 386 7.88 27.96 18.76
CA THR A 386 7.45 27.43 17.47
C THR A 386 8.16 28.12 16.30
N GLY A 387 9.07 29.07 16.58
CA GLY A 387 9.84 29.78 15.56
C GLY A 387 9.00 30.56 14.54
N MET A 388 7.68 30.68 14.73
CA MET A 388 6.79 31.46 13.87
C MET A 388 6.74 32.90 14.36
N ASP A 389 7.13 33.83 13.49
CA ASP A 389 6.92 35.25 13.76
C ASP A 389 5.44 35.65 13.63
N ALA A 390 5.11 36.84 14.13
CA ALA A 390 3.74 37.36 14.14
C ALA A 390 3.13 37.53 12.74
N GLU A 391 3.97 37.67 11.71
CA GLU A 391 3.53 37.81 10.32
C GLU A 391 3.12 36.44 9.74
N MET A 392 3.88 35.39 10.04
CA MET A 392 3.59 34.02 9.64
C MET A 392 2.32 33.48 10.30
N GLN A 393 2.08 33.82 11.58
CA GLN A 393 0.83 33.48 12.27
C GLN A 393 -0.38 34.20 11.67
N ALA A 394 -0.25 35.48 11.31
CA ALA A 394 -1.32 36.23 10.65
C ALA A 394 -1.64 35.65 9.27
N GLY A 395 -0.63 35.28 8.48
CA GLY A 395 -0.79 34.64 7.18
C GLY A 395 -1.48 33.27 7.27
N TYR A 396 -1.16 32.48 8.30
CA TYR A 396 -1.82 31.20 8.53
C TYR A 396 -3.30 31.36 8.90
N LEU A 397 -3.64 32.35 9.75
CA LEU A 397 -5.02 32.66 10.10
C LEU A 397 -5.83 33.17 8.89
N GLU A 398 -5.21 33.91 7.98
CA GLU A 398 -5.86 34.35 6.74
C GLU A 398 -6.08 33.18 5.77
N PHE A 399 -5.12 32.26 5.65
CA PHE A 399 -5.25 31.03 4.89
C PHE A 399 -6.40 30.14 5.39
N LEU A 400 -6.56 29.99 6.72
CA LEU A 400 -7.67 29.25 7.31
C LEU A 400 -9.03 29.92 7.04
N LYS A 401 -9.07 31.26 6.99
CA LYS A 401 -10.28 32.01 6.63
C LYS A 401 -10.65 31.88 5.16
N MET A 402 -9.67 31.82 4.25
CA MET A 402 -9.91 31.62 2.82
C MET A 402 -10.30 30.18 2.47
N SER A 403 -9.87 29.19 3.25
CA SER A 403 -10.12 27.76 2.99
C SER A 403 -11.48 27.23 3.51
N ASN A 404 -12.39 28.10 3.95
CA ASN A 404 -13.73 27.74 4.50
C ASN A 404 -13.68 26.72 5.67
N GLN A 405 -12.54 26.58 6.35
CA GLN A 405 -12.38 25.70 7.50
C GLN A 405 -12.88 26.33 8.82
N ILE A 406 -13.32 27.59 8.78
CA ILE A 406 -13.97 28.28 9.89
C ILE A 406 -15.29 28.86 9.35
N LYS A 407 -16.43 28.23 9.67
CA LYS A 407 -17.76 28.79 9.38
C LYS A 407 -18.08 29.88 10.41
N ARG A 408 -18.73 30.96 9.95
CA ARG A 408 -19.30 32.03 10.78
C ARG A 408 -20.34 31.52 11.77
#